data_AF-A0A1M3CV66-F1
#
_entry.id   AF-A0A1M3CV66-F1
#
_cell.length_a   1.000
_cell.length_b   1.000
_cell.length_c   1.000
_cell.angle_alpha   90.00
_cell.angle_beta   90.00
_cell.angle_gamma   90.00
#
_symmetry.space_group_name_H-M   'P 1'
#
loop_
_entity.id
_entity.type
_entity.pdbx_description
1 polymer ?
#
loop_
_entity_poly.entity_id
_entity_poly.type
_entity_poly.pdbx_seq_one_letter_code
_entity_poly.pdbx_strand_id
1 'polypeptide(L)' 'MTQKGSHTWDLHLQYHRCPKCGYIIESRSDFENRFGKYIKELICNRCQQQFTLTKEIKPTFGPLTGDPQPVEFDWNKNK' A
#
# COMPACT_ATOMS: atom_id res chain seq x y z
N MET A 1 7.08 -37.07 -9.14
CA MET A 1 6.96 -36.24 -7.92
C MET A 1 7.50 -34.85 -8.24
N THR A 2 6.64 -33.95 -8.71
CA THR A 2 6.99 -32.57 -9.03
C THR A 2 6.83 -31.73 -7.77
N GLN A 3 7.94 -31.32 -7.16
CA GLN A 3 7.93 -30.33 -6.08
C GLN A 3 7.44 -29.00 -6.65
N LYS A 4 6.14 -28.70 -6.49
CA LYS A 4 5.62 -27.35 -6.71
C LYS A 4 6.27 -26.44 -5.67
N GLY A 5 7.22 -25.62 -6.11
CA GLY A 5 7.91 -24.67 -5.24
C GLY A 5 6.92 -23.70 -4.60
N SER A 6 6.77 -23.79 -3.28
CA SER A 6 5.94 -22.89 -2.47
C SER A 6 6.67 -21.58 -2.13
N HIS A 7 7.49 -21.06 -3.05
CA HIS A 7 8.45 -19.98 -2.79
C HIS A 7 8.12 -18.67 -3.52
N THR A 8 6.85 -18.44 -3.85
CA THR A 8 6.37 -17.12 -4.27
C THR A 8 5.81 -16.41 -3.05
N TRP A 9 6.53 -15.41 -2.54
CA TRP A 9 6.04 -14.47 -1.54
C TRP A 9 5.66 -13.17 -2.23
N ASP A 10 4.59 -12.52 -1.77
CA ASP A 10 4.19 -11.22 -2.29
C ASP A 10 5.21 -10.15 -1.89
N LEU A 11 5.90 -9.59 -2.89
CA LEU A 11 6.85 -8.50 -2.69
C LEU A 11 6.12 -7.15 -2.81
N HIS A 12 5.95 -6.47 -1.69
CA HIS A 12 5.42 -5.11 -1.66
C HIS A 12 6.58 -4.12 -1.76
N LEU A 13 6.73 -3.51 -2.94
CA LEU A 13 7.79 -2.55 -3.22
C LEU A 13 7.22 -1.17 -3.54
N GLN A 14 7.75 -0.14 -2.88
CA GLN A 14 7.34 1.23 -3.13
C GLN A 14 8.56 2.13 -3.34
N TYR A 15 8.44 3.07 -4.28
CA TYR A 15 9.47 4.05 -4.58
C TYR A 15 9.04 5.43 -4.11
N HIS A 16 9.94 6.13 -3.42
CA HIS A 16 9.67 7.45 -2.85
C HIS A 16 10.77 8.42 -3.25
N ARG A 17 10.40 9.63 -3.65
CA ARG A 17 11.37 10.68 -4.00
C ARG A 17 11.72 11.48 -2.75
N CYS A 18 13.01 11.60 -2.46
CA CYS A 18 13.49 12.46 -1.38
C CYS A 18 13.14 13.93 -1.69
N PRO A 19 12.45 14.64 -0.79
CA PRO A 19 12.05 16.03 -1.03
C PRO A 19 13.22 17.01 -1.10
N LYS A 20 14.37 16.67 -0.49
CA LYS A 20 15.54 17.55 -0.42
C LYS A 20 16.48 17.43 -1.62
N CYS A 21 16.82 16.21 -2.03
CA CYS A 21 17.83 15.97 -3.07
C CYS A 21 17.29 15.27 -4.32
N GLY A 22 16.00 14.91 -4.33
CA GLY A 22 15.36 14.25 -5.47
C GLY A 22 15.75 12.79 -5.70
N TYR A 23 16.58 12.19 -4.85
CA TYR A 23 16.96 10.78 -4.94
C TYR A 23 15.75 9.85 -4.76
N ILE A 24 15.71 8.75 -5.52
CA ILE A 24 14.64 7.75 -5.44
C ILE A 24 15.03 6.68 -4.42
N ILE A 25 14.17 6.48 -3.43
CA ILE A 25 14.35 5.54 -2.32
C ILE A 25 13.40 4.37 -2.55
N GLU A 26 13.96 3.17 -2.67
CA GLU A 26 13.21 1.92 -2.61
C GLU A 26 12.91 1.57 -1.16
N SER A 27 11.64 1.34 -0.84
CA SER A 27 11.21 0.93 0.50
C SER A 27 10.25 -0.25 0.44
N ARG A 28 10.64 -1.32 1.13
CA ARG A 28 9.86 -2.56 1.32
C ARG A 28 9.02 -2.56 2.59
N SER A 29 9.20 -1.56 3.45
CA SER A 29 8.45 -1.43 4.70
C SER A 29 7.03 -0.96 4.41
N ASP A 30 6.06 -1.46 5.15
CA ASP A 30 4.68 -0.98 5.04
C ASP A 30 4.45 0.35 5.77
N PHE A 31 3.27 0.93 5.57
CA PHE A 31 2.81 2.05 6.39
C PHE A 31 2.28 1.52 7.73
N GLU A 32 2.62 2.20 8.82
CA GLU A 32 2.06 1.91 10.14
C GLU A 32 0.80 2.75 10.37
N ASN A 33 -0.22 2.16 10.99
CA ASN A 33 -1.38 2.92 11.43
C ASN A 33 -1.06 3.62 12.77
N ARG A 34 -1.03 4.96 12.76
CA ARG A 34 -0.90 5.78 13.97
C ARG A 34 -1.97 6.87 13.94
N PHE A 35 -2.80 6.91 15.00
CA PHE A 35 -3.87 7.90 15.17
C PHE A 35 -4.84 8.03 13.98
N GLY A 36 -5.22 6.91 13.36
CA GLY A 36 -6.14 6.91 12.21
C GLY A 36 -5.51 7.42 10.91
N LYS A 37 -4.18 7.45 10.83
CA LYS A 37 -3.42 7.78 9.63
C LYS A 37 -2.40 6.69 9.36
N TYR A 38 -2.15 6.42 8.08
CA TYR A 38 -1.05 5.57 7.66
C TYR A 38 0.21 6.43 7.56
N ILE A 39 1.19 6.15 8.42
CA ILE A 39 2.44 6.89 8.55
C ILE A 39 3.60 5.98 8.14
N LYS A 40 4.56 6.52 7.39
CA LYS A 40 5.78 5.82 7.03
C LYS A 40 6.97 6.76 7.15
N GLU A 41 7.93 6.38 7.99
CA GLU A 41 9.15 7.14 8.22
C GLU A 41 10.25 6.61 7.30
N LEU A 42 10.92 7.52 6.58
CA LEU A 42 11.97 7.17 5.61
C LEU A 42 13.21 8.04 5.81
N ILE A 43 14.36 7.45 5.53
CA ILE A 43 15.65 8.13 5.56
C ILE A 43 16.25 8.06 4.16
N CYS A 44 16.67 9.21 3.63
CA CYS A 44 17.35 9.25 2.34
C CYS A 44 18.80 8.78 2.48
N ASN A 45 19.16 7.68 1.82
CA ASN A 45 20.54 7.14 1.84
C ASN A 45 21.59 8.11 1.27
N ARG A 46 21.19 9.11 0.48
CA ARG A 46 22.11 10.07 -0.14
C ARG A 46 22.37 11.31 0.71
N CYS A 47 21.32 11.98 1.15
CA CYS A 47 21.44 13.24 1.91
C CYS A 47 21.13 13.10 3.41
N GLN A 48 20.84 11.88 3.87
CA GLN A 48 20.49 11.51 5.25
C GLN A 48 19.28 12.27 5.83
N GLN A 49 18.52 12.95 4.98
CA GLN A 49 17.30 13.62 5.39
C GLN A 49 16.25 12.57 5.79
N GLN A 50 15.75 12.71 7.01
CA GLN A 50 14.57 11.99 7.48
C GLN A 50 13.31 12.73 7.04
N PHE A 51 12.31 11.99 6.61
CA PHE A 51 11.00 12.53 6.24
C PHE A 51 9.90 11.49 6.44
N THR A 52 8.69 11.99 6.62
CA THR A 52 7.51 11.17 6.92
C THR A 52 6.51 11.27 5.79
N LEU A 53 6.00 10.12 5.34
CA LEU A 53 4.89 10.03 4.41
C LEU A 53 3.62 9.72 5.17
N THR A 54 2.57 10.47 4.87
CA THR A 54 1.26 10.29 5.50
C THR A 54 0.21 10.02 4.44
N LYS A 55 -0.60 9.00 4.66
CA LYS A 55 -1.82 8.72 3.90
C LYS A 55 -3.00 8.77 4.85
N GLU A 56 -4.04 9.50 4.46
CA GLU A 56 -5.28 9.51 5.22
C GLU A 56 -6.00 8.17 5.04
N ILE A 57 -6.48 7.61 6.15
CA ILE A 57 -7.40 6.48 6.09
C ILE A 57 -8.74 7.08 5.69
N LYS A 58 -9.13 6.90 4.41
CA LYS A 58 -10.51 7.21 4.03
C LYS A 58 -11.39 6.21 4.79
N PRO A 59 -12.22 6.67 5.75
CA PRO A 59 -13.18 5.76 6.36
C PRO A 59 -14.05 5.28 5.20
N THR A 60 -13.93 4.00 4.86
CA THR A 60 -14.90 3.38 3.97
C THR A 60 -16.14 3.21 4.83
N PHE A 61 -16.91 4.29 4.92
CA PHE A 61 -18.26 4.23 5.46
C PHE A 61 -19.01 3.32 4.49
N GLY A 62 -19.13 2.05 4.86
CA GLY A 62 -20.18 1.22 4.29
C GLY A 62 -21.51 1.93 4.54
N PRO A 63 -22.49 1.80 3.63
CA PRO A 63 -23.77 2.43 3.84
C PRO A 63 -24.38 1.92 5.15
N LEU A 64 -24.61 2.82 6.12
CA LEU A 64 -25.48 2.52 7.27
C LEU A 64 -26.95 2.36 6.82
N THR A 65 -27.28 2.90 5.64
CA THR A 65 -28.51 2.72 4.86
C THR A 65 -28.18 3.08 3.41
N GLY A 66 -28.15 2.10 2.51
CA GLY A 66 -27.81 2.31 1.10
C GLY A 66 -27.51 0.98 0.44
N ASP A 67 -28.13 0.75 -0.73
CA ASP A 67 -28.05 -0.52 -1.43
C ASP A 67 -26.60 -0.93 -1.70
N PRO A 68 -26.29 -2.24 -1.62
CA PRO A 68 -24.95 -2.75 -1.87
C PRO A 68 -24.45 -2.25 -3.24
N GLN A 69 -23.18 -1.82 -3.28
CA GLN A 69 -22.50 -1.51 -4.54
C GLN A 69 -22.65 -2.71 -5.48
N PRO A 70 -23.17 -2.52 -6.70
CA PRO A 70 -23.35 -3.63 -7.63
C PRO A 70 -22.00 -4.28 -7.90
N VAL A 71 -21.98 -5.60 -7.93
CA VAL A 71 -20.77 -6.38 -8.24
C VAL A 71 -20.26 -5.94 -9.61
N GLU A 72 -19.04 -5.39 -9.68
CA GLU A 72 -18.47 -4.86 -10.94
C GLU A 72 -18.39 -5.95 -12.03
N PHE A 73 -18.31 -7.23 -11.65
CA PHE A 73 -18.27 -8.35 -12.57
C PHE A 73 -18.90 -9.63 -11.98
N ASP A 74 -19.94 -10.15 -12.64
CA ASP A 74 -20.65 -11.37 -12.23
C ASP A 74 -20.28 -12.55 -13.14
N TRP A 75 -19.45 -13.45 -12.61
CA TRP A 75 -18.95 -14.63 -13.32
C TRP A 75 -20.02 -15.67 -13.64
N ASN A 76 -21.21 -15.60 -13.03
CA ASN A 76 -22.29 -16.56 -13.27
C ASN A 76 -23.15 -16.25 -14.50
N LYS A 77 -22.98 -15.09 -15.15
CA LYS A 77 -23.79 -14.70 -16.32
C LYS A 77 -23.34 -15.30 -17.65
N ASN A 78 -22.18 -15.94 -17.70
CA ASN A 78 -21.62 -16.54 -18.91
C ASN A 78 -21.60 -18.07 -18.88
N LYS A 79 -22.58 -18.69 -18.22
CA LYS A 79 -22.77 -20.15 -18.20
C LYS A 79 -23.92 -20.58 -19.07
#